data_AF-A0A2K9LU35-F1
#
_entry.id   AF-A0A2K9LU35-F1
#
_cell.length_a   1.000
_cell.length_b   1.000
_cell.length_c   1.000
_cell.angle_alpha   90.00
_cell.angle_beta   90.00
_cell.angle_gamma   90.00
#
_symmetry.space_group_name_H-M   'P 1'
#
loop_
_entity.id
_entity.type
_entity.pdbx_description
1 polymer ?
#
loop_
_entity_poly.entity_id
_entity_poly.type
_entity_poly.pdbx_seq_one_letter_code
_entity_poly.pdbx_strand_id
1 'polypeptide(L)'
;MTEDVIETEESTLDWIWGALQGDFNENPTIGQIITNAAITAIPLVDQVADGRDLVANLKALIWDKRYNEMAVWLGLFFTLIGLIPSLGSLLKGVLKLVYRGAKLDEIFKVFNALAKGNAWEWLKKLRAGELRQHADEAARMLKQVFDNIIDTLKEALSYVPSWAGDLYKNISDLIAELRIIRDQIDEMFSKITVDLEAKLDDLLKQQADNSVEGSSRQTLMKQQEADFSASSPRHLPSLPQSMDEVMKRMDDATQKVQKARASGTPLPQSPYTLDDKLEIVEAGLQEKYIVRVIKTDYAKDTGNIGWVNPDTSRSNYWTTTYTQLEYADKDAELIAKAVGTTYDPKADYTLLVIDAEAAAKQGDITTIIPTYDRIGGMAKSEMTDVDPHLIDQVMTPEYSDRYAELFDKARAKKVDLSEADELKRFSKSQGLSPDDTELLKARQVINDKYGANEQFLGIGITKDVNSPDGLGIVETYSLDKKPGLLGDLEQAGVLTRVGLTSY
;
A
#
# COMPACT_ATOMS: atom_id res chain seq x y z
N MET A 1 -19.87 -27.05 -16.51
CA MET A 1 -19.89 -25.59 -16.75
C MET A 1 -18.69 -24.93 -16.05
N THR A 2 -17.47 -25.34 -16.37
CA THR A 2 -16.25 -24.82 -15.71
C THR A 2 -15.00 -24.88 -16.60
N GLU A 3 -15.09 -25.31 -17.87
CA GLU A 3 -13.92 -25.36 -18.77
C GLU A 3 -13.79 -24.09 -19.64
N ASP A 4 -14.90 -23.46 -20.05
CA ASP A 4 -14.87 -22.26 -20.92
C ASP A 4 -14.35 -20.97 -20.25
N VAL A 5 -14.32 -20.91 -18.90
CA VAL A 5 -13.90 -19.70 -18.16
C VAL A 5 -12.37 -19.65 -17.98
N ILE A 6 -11.67 -20.78 -18.05
CA ILE A 6 -10.22 -20.86 -17.81
C ILE A 6 -9.42 -20.51 -19.09
N GLU A 7 -9.91 -20.93 -20.27
CA GLU A 7 -9.28 -20.65 -21.57
C GLU A 7 -9.33 -19.15 -21.97
N THR A 8 -10.31 -18.41 -21.45
CA THR A 8 -10.53 -16.99 -21.75
C THR A 8 -9.67 -16.05 -20.92
N GLU A 9 -9.36 -16.39 -19.66
CA GLU A 9 -8.45 -15.60 -18.81
C GLU A 9 -6.99 -15.72 -19.28
N GLU A 10 -6.53 -16.94 -19.62
CA GLU A 10 -5.16 -17.17 -20.10
C GLU A 10 -4.90 -16.42 -21.42
N SER A 11 -5.83 -16.49 -22.38
CA SER A 11 -5.71 -15.75 -23.66
C SER A 11 -5.80 -14.22 -23.51
N THR A 12 -6.56 -13.72 -22.53
CA THR A 12 -6.65 -12.28 -22.25
C THR A 12 -5.37 -11.76 -21.61
N LEU A 13 -4.77 -12.53 -20.69
CA LEU A 13 -3.50 -12.20 -20.04
C LEU A 13 -2.33 -12.27 -21.03
N ASP A 14 -2.30 -13.25 -21.93
CA ASP A 14 -1.30 -13.35 -22.99
C ASP A 14 -1.38 -12.18 -23.98
N TRP A 15 -2.60 -11.74 -24.33
CA TRP A 15 -2.82 -10.58 -25.17
C TRP A 15 -2.37 -9.28 -24.48
N ILE A 16 -2.72 -9.09 -23.20
CA ILE A 16 -2.27 -7.95 -22.38
C ILE A 16 -0.74 -7.93 -22.27
N TRP A 17 -0.12 -9.09 -22.04
CA TRP A 17 1.33 -9.25 -21.93
C TRP A 17 2.05 -8.93 -23.25
N GLY A 18 1.53 -9.42 -24.38
CA GLY A 18 2.05 -9.08 -25.70
C GLY A 18 1.88 -7.59 -26.05
N ALA A 19 0.86 -6.92 -25.53
CA ALA A 19 0.62 -5.50 -25.73
C ALA A 19 1.49 -4.59 -24.85
N LEU A 20 1.79 -5.00 -23.61
CA LEU A 20 2.69 -4.30 -22.70
C LEU A 20 4.18 -4.37 -23.11
N GLN A 21 4.57 -5.39 -23.91
CA GLN A 21 5.94 -5.53 -24.41
C GLN A 21 6.33 -4.48 -25.46
N GLY A 22 5.37 -3.73 -26.02
CA GLY A 22 5.58 -2.49 -26.79
C GLY A 22 6.82 -2.46 -27.71
N ASP A 23 7.72 -1.50 -27.44
CA ASP A 23 8.89 -1.07 -28.23
C ASP A 23 9.94 -2.16 -28.56
N PHE A 24 9.75 -3.39 -28.09
CA PHE A 24 10.62 -4.54 -28.42
C PHE A 24 10.11 -5.37 -29.60
N ASN A 25 8.98 -5.01 -30.22
CA ASN A 25 8.42 -5.68 -31.39
C ASN A 25 8.58 -4.84 -32.67
N GLU A 26 9.40 -5.31 -33.61
CA GLU A 26 9.66 -4.63 -34.89
C GLU A 26 8.43 -4.59 -35.83
N ASN A 27 7.38 -5.41 -35.59
CA ASN A 27 6.14 -5.44 -36.36
C ASN A 27 4.90 -5.52 -35.43
N PRO A 28 4.47 -4.41 -34.81
CA PRO A 28 3.37 -4.41 -33.86
C PRO A 28 2.00 -4.59 -34.54
N THR A 29 1.12 -5.38 -33.92
CA THR A 29 -0.30 -5.48 -34.32
C THR A 29 -1.07 -4.21 -33.98
N ILE A 30 -2.23 -3.99 -34.62
CA ILE A 30 -3.11 -2.83 -34.33
C ILE A 30 -3.45 -2.75 -32.83
N GLY A 31 -3.64 -3.90 -32.16
CA GLY A 31 -3.88 -3.95 -30.71
C GLY A 31 -2.73 -3.43 -29.88
N GLN A 32 -1.49 -3.80 -30.23
CA GLN A 32 -0.29 -3.35 -29.53
C GLN A 32 -0.05 -1.84 -29.71
N ILE A 33 -0.32 -1.31 -30.91
CA ILE A 33 -0.22 0.14 -31.19
C ILE A 33 -1.20 0.94 -30.34
N ILE A 34 -2.45 0.48 -30.24
CA ILE A 34 -3.50 1.15 -29.45
C ILE A 34 -3.18 1.08 -27.96
N THR A 35 -2.73 -0.07 -27.47
CA THR A 35 -2.32 -0.22 -26.06
C THR A 35 -1.15 0.70 -25.71
N ASN A 36 -0.13 0.79 -26.56
CA ASN A 36 1.00 1.70 -26.34
C ASN A 36 0.55 3.17 -26.32
N ALA A 37 -0.30 3.57 -27.28
CA ALA A 37 -0.88 4.91 -27.32
C ALA A 37 -1.75 5.21 -26.08
N ALA A 38 -2.48 4.21 -25.56
CA ALA A 38 -3.31 4.37 -24.37
C ALA A 38 -2.49 4.55 -23.09
N ILE A 39 -1.44 3.74 -22.91
CA ILE A 39 -0.55 3.80 -21.75
C ILE A 39 0.23 5.11 -21.73
N THR A 40 0.78 5.52 -22.87
CA THR A 40 1.57 6.76 -23.00
C THR A 40 0.73 8.04 -22.88
N ALA A 41 -0.59 7.95 -23.11
CA ALA A 41 -1.49 9.09 -23.04
C ALA A 41 -1.79 9.58 -21.62
N ILE A 42 -1.61 8.75 -20.60
CA ILE A 42 -1.88 9.12 -19.21
C ILE A 42 -0.55 9.52 -18.53
N PRO A 43 -0.37 10.79 -18.13
CA PRO A 43 0.80 11.16 -17.34
C PRO A 43 0.79 10.38 -16.02
N LEU A 44 1.91 9.74 -15.67
CA LEU A 44 2.15 8.98 -14.41
C LEU A 44 1.73 7.49 -14.40
N VAL A 45 1.35 6.88 -15.53
CA VAL A 45 1.29 5.40 -15.63
C VAL A 45 2.71 4.86 -15.82
N ASP A 46 3.54 5.00 -14.78
CA ASP A 46 4.89 4.41 -14.71
C ASP A 46 4.86 3.02 -14.03
N GLN A 47 3.68 2.49 -13.64
CA GLN A 47 3.49 1.18 -13.01
C GLN A 47 2.71 0.19 -13.90
N VAL A 48 3.23 -1.03 -14.04
CA VAL A 48 2.69 -2.12 -14.90
C VAL A 48 1.26 -2.54 -14.49
N ALA A 49 0.93 -2.43 -13.20
CA ALA A 49 -0.37 -2.86 -12.65
C ALA A 49 -1.52 -1.92 -13.07
N ASP A 50 -1.30 -0.61 -13.03
CA ASP A 50 -2.29 0.40 -13.40
C ASP A 50 -2.55 0.44 -14.92
N GLY A 51 -1.49 0.25 -15.71
CA GLY A 51 -1.61 0.06 -17.15
C GLY A 51 -2.41 -1.19 -17.52
N ARG A 52 -2.26 -2.30 -16.78
CA ARG A 52 -3.01 -3.54 -17.01
C ARG A 52 -4.51 -3.36 -16.80
N ASP A 53 -4.93 -2.72 -15.71
CA ASP A 53 -6.36 -2.50 -15.43
C ASP A 53 -7.00 -1.56 -16.45
N LEU A 54 -6.30 -0.50 -16.86
CA LEU A 54 -6.76 0.39 -17.91
C LEU A 54 -6.92 -0.35 -19.24
N VAL A 55 -5.90 -1.11 -19.66
CA VAL A 55 -5.90 -1.87 -20.92
C VAL A 55 -6.98 -2.95 -20.91
N ALA A 56 -7.21 -3.63 -19.78
CA ALA A 56 -8.29 -4.61 -19.66
C ALA A 56 -9.67 -3.97 -19.86
N ASN A 57 -9.92 -2.81 -19.24
CA ASN A 57 -11.18 -2.10 -19.41
C ASN A 57 -11.35 -1.54 -20.84
N LEU A 58 -10.28 -1.02 -21.46
CA LEU A 58 -10.29 -0.57 -22.84
C LEU A 58 -10.52 -1.75 -23.82
N LYS A 59 -9.94 -2.92 -23.54
CA LYS A 59 -10.20 -4.16 -24.30
C LYS A 59 -11.68 -4.50 -24.27
N ALA A 60 -12.27 -4.57 -23.07
CA ALA A 60 -13.69 -4.87 -22.90
C ALA A 60 -14.57 -3.86 -23.64
N LEU A 61 -14.20 -2.58 -23.58
CA LEU A 61 -14.98 -1.51 -24.18
C LEU A 61 -14.90 -1.50 -25.72
N ILE A 62 -13.69 -1.63 -26.27
CA ILE A 62 -13.41 -1.43 -27.70
C ILE A 62 -13.50 -2.76 -28.49
N TRP A 63 -12.83 -3.80 -28.03
CA TRP A 63 -12.71 -5.07 -28.77
C TRP A 63 -13.83 -6.05 -28.45
N ASP A 64 -14.20 -6.17 -27.18
CA ASP A 64 -15.32 -7.03 -26.79
C ASP A 64 -16.68 -6.34 -27.08
N LYS A 65 -16.64 -5.07 -27.53
CA LYS A 65 -17.79 -4.23 -27.91
C LYS A 65 -18.83 -4.10 -26.81
N ARG A 66 -18.37 -4.09 -25.55
CA ARG A 66 -19.22 -4.02 -24.36
C ARG A 66 -19.51 -2.60 -23.91
N TYR A 67 -19.42 -1.62 -24.81
CA TYR A 67 -19.72 -0.21 -24.53
C TYR A 67 -21.20 0.08 -24.22
N ASN A 68 -22.09 -0.90 -24.39
CA ASN A 68 -23.48 -0.80 -23.91
C ASN A 68 -23.66 -1.30 -22.45
N GLU A 69 -22.61 -1.86 -21.83
CA GLU A 69 -22.68 -2.42 -20.48
C GLU A 69 -22.19 -1.41 -19.43
N MET A 70 -23.07 -0.97 -18.54
CA MET A 70 -22.72 -0.03 -17.47
C MET A 70 -21.60 -0.55 -16.56
N ALA A 71 -21.49 -1.87 -16.37
CA ALA A 71 -20.45 -2.48 -15.54
C ALA A 71 -19.02 -2.22 -16.09
N VAL A 72 -18.85 -2.18 -17.40
CA VAL A 72 -17.56 -1.88 -18.04
C VAL A 72 -17.18 -0.42 -17.83
N TRP A 73 -18.14 0.49 -18.01
CA TRP A 73 -17.95 1.91 -17.73
C TRP A 73 -17.66 2.19 -16.26
N LEU A 74 -18.30 1.46 -15.34
CA LEU A 74 -18.06 1.56 -13.91
C LEU A 74 -16.66 1.07 -13.53
N GLY A 75 -16.20 -0.03 -14.12
CA GLY A 75 -14.83 -0.53 -13.96
C GLY A 75 -13.79 0.49 -14.44
N LEU A 76 -14.03 1.07 -15.61
CA LEU A 76 -13.17 2.11 -16.19
C LEU A 76 -13.18 3.40 -15.35
N PHE A 77 -14.35 3.84 -14.88
CA PHE A 77 -14.51 4.98 -13.99
C PHE A 77 -13.67 4.83 -12.71
N PHE A 78 -13.81 3.70 -12.00
CA PHE A 78 -13.01 3.46 -10.79
C PHE A 78 -11.51 3.29 -11.07
N THR A 79 -11.16 2.76 -12.24
CA THR A 79 -9.76 2.65 -12.65
C THR A 79 -9.16 4.04 -12.82
N LEU A 80 -9.79 4.91 -13.60
CA LEU A 80 -9.32 6.28 -13.87
C LEU A 80 -9.35 7.17 -12.63
N ILE A 81 -10.37 7.05 -11.77
CA ILE A 81 -10.36 7.73 -10.46
C ILE A 81 -9.14 7.31 -9.66
N GLY A 82 -8.77 6.03 -9.67
CA GLY A 82 -7.55 5.52 -9.03
C GLY A 82 -6.26 6.11 -9.59
N LEU A 83 -6.24 6.51 -10.86
CA LEU A 83 -5.07 7.12 -11.53
C LEU A 83 -4.94 8.62 -11.24
N ILE A 84 -5.93 9.27 -10.62
CA ILE A 84 -5.81 10.68 -10.22
C ILE A 84 -4.78 10.78 -9.10
N PRO A 85 -3.67 11.53 -9.29
CA PRO A 85 -2.63 11.67 -8.28
C PRO A 85 -3.21 12.18 -6.96
N SER A 86 -2.57 11.83 -5.85
CA SER A 86 -2.81 12.38 -4.52
C SER A 86 -4.16 12.09 -3.83
N LEU A 87 -5.19 11.56 -4.48
CA LEU A 87 -6.47 11.22 -3.84
C LEU A 87 -7.15 9.98 -4.41
N GLY A 88 -6.69 9.47 -5.55
CA GLY A 88 -7.40 8.49 -6.36
C GLY A 88 -7.68 7.15 -5.68
N SER A 89 -6.71 6.60 -4.95
CA SER A 89 -6.86 5.29 -4.28
C SER A 89 -7.83 5.30 -3.11
N LEU A 90 -7.75 6.31 -2.24
CA LEU A 90 -8.73 6.55 -1.16
C LEU A 90 -10.12 6.77 -1.75
N LEU A 91 -10.22 7.67 -2.73
CA LEU A 91 -11.49 8.02 -3.37
C LEU A 91 -12.12 6.81 -4.06
N LYS A 92 -11.35 6.03 -4.82
CA LYS A 92 -11.77 4.77 -5.45
C LYS A 92 -12.29 3.79 -4.40
N GLY A 93 -11.58 3.61 -3.30
CA GLY A 93 -11.96 2.73 -2.20
C GLY A 93 -13.30 3.11 -1.58
N VAL A 94 -13.44 4.39 -1.19
CA VAL A 94 -14.68 4.90 -0.59
C VAL A 94 -15.86 4.85 -1.57
N LEU A 95 -15.67 5.26 -2.83
CA LEU A 95 -16.75 5.22 -3.82
C LEU A 95 -17.21 3.79 -4.16
N LYS A 96 -16.31 2.80 -4.14
CA LYS A 96 -16.69 1.38 -4.28
C LYS A 96 -17.60 0.92 -3.14
N LEU A 97 -17.32 1.34 -1.90
CA LEU A 97 -18.15 1.03 -0.73
C LEU A 97 -19.51 1.71 -0.80
N VAL A 98 -19.53 3.00 -1.14
CA VAL A 98 -20.76 3.76 -1.38
C VAL A 98 -21.61 3.09 -2.45
N TYR A 99 -21.00 2.71 -3.58
CA TYR A 99 -21.69 2.03 -4.67
C TYR A 99 -22.36 0.72 -4.23
N ARG A 100 -21.65 -0.08 -3.42
CA ARG A 100 -22.12 -1.34 -2.83
C ARG A 100 -23.18 -1.16 -1.74
N GLY A 101 -23.42 0.08 -1.29
CA GLY A 101 -24.35 0.37 -0.19
C GLY A 101 -23.80 -0.05 1.18
N ALA A 102 -22.48 0.00 1.36
CA ALA A 102 -21.83 -0.23 2.64
C ALA A 102 -22.33 0.76 3.70
N LYS A 103 -22.31 0.37 4.97
CA LYS A 103 -22.73 1.24 6.05
C LYS A 103 -21.70 2.34 6.32
N LEU A 104 -22.16 3.41 6.97
CA LEU A 104 -21.34 4.59 7.22
C LEU A 104 -20.12 4.30 8.11
N ASP A 105 -20.24 3.38 9.06
CA ASP A 105 -19.12 2.91 9.89
C ASP A 105 -18.05 2.20 9.07
N GLU A 106 -18.44 1.37 8.09
CA GLU A 106 -17.50 0.72 7.16
C GLU A 106 -16.77 1.75 6.29
N ILE A 107 -17.50 2.77 5.80
CA ILE A 107 -16.92 3.87 5.02
C ILE A 107 -15.96 4.71 5.87
N PHE A 108 -16.32 4.99 7.13
CA PHE A 108 -15.46 5.73 8.05
C PHE A 108 -14.20 4.93 8.41
N LYS A 109 -14.30 3.61 8.58
CA LYS A 109 -13.13 2.75 8.80
C LYS A 109 -12.14 2.85 7.65
N VAL A 110 -12.60 2.73 6.40
CA VAL A 110 -11.73 2.86 5.23
C VAL A 110 -11.18 4.28 5.07
N PHE A 111 -12.00 5.31 5.31
CA PHE A 111 -11.52 6.69 5.29
C PHE A 111 -10.42 6.93 6.34
N ASN A 112 -10.65 6.53 7.58
CA ASN A 112 -9.71 6.74 8.68
C ASN A 112 -8.43 5.90 8.54
N ALA A 113 -8.49 4.76 7.86
CA ALA A 113 -7.32 3.95 7.55
C ALA A 113 -6.40 4.60 6.49
N LEU A 114 -6.97 5.45 5.63
CA LEU A 114 -6.30 5.97 4.44
C LEU A 114 -6.07 7.50 4.47
N ALA A 115 -6.79 8.24 5.31
CA ALA A 115 -6.67 9.70 5.41
C ALA A 115 -6.95 10.23 6.81
N LYS A 116 -6.31 11.35 7.14
CA LYS A 116 -6.64 12.14 8.33
C LYS A 116 -7.78 13.09 8.04
N GLY A 117 -8.67 13.26 9.01
CA GLY A 117 -9.72 14.27 8.96
C GLY A 117 -11.06 13.75 9.43
N ASN A 118 -12.08 14.57 9.27
CA ASN A 118 -13.44 14.18 9.61
C ASN A 118 -14.08 13.51 8.38
N ALA A 119 -14.16 12.17 8.40
CA ALA A 119 -14.75 11.37 7.32
C ALA A 119 -16.13 11.86 6.90
N TRP A 120 -16.95 12.29 7.86
CA TRP A 120 -18.28 12.83 7.63
C TRP A 120 -18.24 14.16 6.85
N GLU A 121 -17.43 15.12 7.28
CA GLU A 121 -17.25 16.38 6.57
C GLU A 121 -16.60 16.17 5.20
N TRP A 122 -15.72 15.18 5.07
CA TRP A 122 -15.15 14.79 3.78
C TRP A 122 -16.22 14.22 2.84
N LEU A 123 -17.07 13.29 3.30
CA LEU A 123 -18.19 12.78 2.49
C LEU A 123 -19.17 13.88 2.09
N LYS A 124 -19.41 14.87 2.97
CA LYS A 124 -20.22 16.04 2.64
C LYS A 124 -19.59 16.90 1.55
N LYS A 125 -18.28 17.16 1.62
CA LYS A 125 -17.55 17.89 0.57
C LYS A 125 -17.53 17.12 -0.75
N LEU A 126 -17.32 15.81 -0.67
CA LEU A 126 -17.39 14.91 -1.81
C LEU A 126 -18.74 15.01 -2.50
N ARG A 127 -19.82 14.91 -1.73
CA ARG A 127 -21.20 15.08 -2.21
C ARG A 127 -21.51 16.49 -2.71
N ALA A 128 -20.91 17.53 -2.11
CA ALA A 128 -21.16 18.93 -2.44
C ALA A 128 -20.49 19.40 -3.73
N GLY A 129 -19.67 18.58 -4.38
CA GLY A 129 -19.18 18.85 -5.72
C GLY A 129 -17.83 18.23 -6.07
N GLU A 130 -17.01 17.83 -5.10
CA GLU A 130 -15.68 17.25 -5.40
C GLU A 130 -15.81 15.94 -6.19
N LEU A 131 -16.86 15.14 -5.95
CA LEU A 131 -17.14 13.93 -6.75
C LEU A 131 -17.28 14.25 -8.25
N ARG A 132 -18.01 15.32 -8.58
CA ARG A 132 -18.16 15.76 -9.98
C ARG A 132 -16.85 16.28 -10.56
N GLN A 133 -16.06 17.00 -9.77
CA GLN A 133 -14.75 17.48 -10.22
C GLN A 133 -13.82 16.32 -10.59
N HIS A 134 -13.76 15.28 -9.76
CA HIS A 134 -12.97 14.08 -10.03
C HIS A 134 -13.54 13.25 -11.18
N ALA A 135 -14.86 13.15 -11.30
CA ALA A 135 -15.50 12.50 -12.44
C ALA A 135 -15.18 13.23 -13.77
N ASP A 136 -15.21 14.56 -13.76
CA ASP A 136 -14.85 15.39 -14.93
C ASP A 136 -13.37 15.24 -15.29
N GLU A 137 -12.50 15.13 -14.29
CA GLU A 137 -11.07 14.86 -14.49
C GLU A 137 -10.83 13.48 -15.11
N ALA A 138 -11.47 12.44 -14.57
CA ALA A 138 -11.43 11.09 -15.13
C ALA A 138 -11.97 11.05 -16.56
N ALA A 139 -13.05 11.78 -16.85
CA ALA A 139 -13.61 11.89 -18.20
C ALA A 139 -12.63 12.59 -19.16
N ARG A 140 -11.95 13.66 -18.72
CA ARG A 140 -10.92 14.34 -19.51
C ARG A 140 -9.73 13.41 -19.81
N MET A 141 -9.24 12.67 -18.83
CA MET A 141 -8.15 11.70 -19.02
C MET A 141 -8.55 10.64 -20.05
N LEU A 142 -9.76 10.07 -19.93
CA LEU A 142 -10.22 9.05 -20.87
C LEU A 142 -10.39 9.61 -22.29
N LYS A 143 -10.91 10.84 -22.44
CA LYS A 143 -11.00 11.49 -23.74
C LYS A 143 -9.63 11.70 -24.37
N GLN A 144 -8.63 12.11 -23.59
CA GLN A 144 -7.25 12.24 -24.06
C GLN A 144 -6.68 10.90 -24.52
N VAL A 145 -6.93 9.82 -23.79
CA VAL A 145 -6.57 8.45 -24.20
C VAL A 145 -7.19 8.13 -25.56
N PHE A 146 -8.50 8.34 -25.72
CA PHE A 146 -9.18 8.09 -26.99
C PHE A 146 -8.68 8.98 -28.13
N ASP A 147 -8.45 10.27 -27.87
CA ASP A 147 -7.92 11.21 -28.86
C ASP A 147 -6.53 10.78 -29.35
N ASN A 148 -5.64 10.41 -28.43
CA ASN A 148 -4.29 9.93 -28.76
C ASN A 148 -4.31 8.60 -29.54
N ILE A 149 -5.18 7.66 -29.17
CA ILE A 149 -5.37 6.41 -29.93
C ILE A 149 -5.85 6.73 -31.35
N ILE A 150 -6.87 7.58 -31.48
CA ILE A 150 -7.43 7.97 -32.77
C ILE A 150 -6.38 8.65 -33.65
N ASP A 151 -5.59 9.56 -33.09
CA ASP A 151 -4.56 10.28 -33.84
C ASP A 151 -3.41 9.35 -34.25
N THR A 152 -3.00 8.42 -33.39
CA THR A 152 -2.02 7.37 -33.72
C THR A 152 -2.54 6.49 -34.87
N LEU A 153 -3.82 6.10 -34.84
CA LEU A 153 -4.42 5.30 -35.92
C LEU A 153 -4.54 6.07 -37.23
N LYS A 154 -4.84 7.38 -37.20
CA LYS A 154 -4.83 8.23 -38.41
C LYS A 154 -3.43 8.36 -39.00
N GLU A 155 -2.42 8.51 -38.14
CA GLU A 155 -1.03 8.54 -38.57
C GLU A 155 -0.65 7.20 -39.22
N ALA A 156 -0.96 6.07 -38.58
CA ALA A 156 -0.76 4.74 -39.15
C ALA A 156 -1.45 4.59 -40.52
N LEU A 157 -2.69 5.09 -40.65
CA LEU A 157 -3.45 5.08 -41.89
C LEU A 157 -2.76 5.85 -43.03
N SER A 158 -2.01 6.91 -42.72
CA SER A 158 -1.28 7.70 -43.71
C SER A 158 -0.13 6.92 -44.38
N TYR A 159 0.36 5.87 -43.74
CA TYR A 159 1.40 4.98 -44.26
C TYR A 159 0.83 3.75 -44.99
N VAL A 160 -0.51 3.57 -45.01
CA VAL A 160 -1.15 2.43 -45.69
C VAL A 160 -1.11 2.64 -47.21
N PRO A 161 -0.51 1.71 -47.99
CA PRO A 161 -0.48 1.83 -49.44
C PRO A 161 -1.89 1.81 -50.05
N SER A 162 -2.09 2.55 -51.14
CA SER A 162 -3.40 2.69 -51.81
C SER A 162 -4.01 1.37 -52.32
N TRP A 163 -3.20 0.32 -52.47
CA TRP A 163 -3.65 -1.01 -52.88
C TRP A 163 -4.17 -1.86 -51.71
N ALA A 164 -3.92 -1.47 -50.45
CA ALA A 164 -4.34 -2.17 -49.23
C ALA A 164 -5.72 -1.69 -48.74
N GLY A 165 -6.72 -1.70 -49.62
CA GLY A 165 -8.06 -1.14 -49.37
C GLY A 165 -8.79 -1.71 -48.16
N ASP A 166 -8.64 -3.01 -47.89
CA ASP A 166 -9.28 -3.67 -46.75
C ASP A 166 -8.69 -3.23 -45.40
N LEU A 167 -7.36 -3.05 -45.34
CA LEU A 167 -6.68 -2.54 -44.14
C LEU A 167 -7.08 -1.09 -43.87
N TYR A 168 -7.14 -0.27 -44.93
CA TYR A 168 -7.60 1.11 -44.84
C TYR A 168 -9.03 1.18 -44.28
N LYS A 169 -9.93 0.36 -44.82
CA LYS A 169 -11.32 0.28 -44.37
C LYS A 169 -11.41 -0.14 -42.89
N ASN A 170 -10.71 -1.19 -42.48
CA ASN A 170 -10.74 -1.69 -41.11
C ASN A 170 -10.26 -0.65 -40.09
N ILE A 171 -9.17 0.07 -40.37
CA ILE A 171 -8.67 1.13 -39.49
C ILE A 171 -9.63 2.32 -39.47
N SER A 172 -10.20 2.71 -40.63
CA SER A 172 -11.18 3.79 -40.71
C SER A 172 -12.46 3.47 -39.93
N ASP A 173 -12.96 2.24 -40.01
CA ASP A 173 -14.15 1.78 -39.28
C ASP A 173 -13.87 1.77 -37.77
N LEU A 174 -12.67 1.31 -37.35
CA LEU A 174 -12.25 1.37 -35.95
C LEU A 174 -12.15 2.81 -35.42
N ILE A 175 -11.59 3.75 -36.20
CA ILE A 175 -11.55 5.17 -35.83
C ILE A 175 -12.97 5.72 -35.64
N ALA A 176 -13.90 5.37 -36.53
CA ALA A 176 -15.30 5.80 -36.40
C ALA A 176 -15.95 5.24 -35.13
N GLU A 177 -15.72 3.96 -34.82
CA GLU A 177 -16.22 3.32 -33.59
C GLU A 177 -15.63 3.96 -32.33
N LEU A 178 -14.32 4.23 -32.30
CA LEU A 178 -13.65 4.91 -31.18
C LEU A 178 -14.22 6.30 -30.93
N ARG A 179 -14.58 7.06 -31.99
CA ARG A 179 -15.25 8.36 -31.84
C ARG A 179 -16.62 8.23 -31.18
N ILE A 180 -17.41 7.23 -31.61
CA ILE A 180 -18.73 6.98 -31.03
C ILE A 180 -18.61 6.65 -29.53
N ILE A 181 -17.62 5.84 -29.14
CA ILE A 181 -17.38 5.50 -27.73
C ILE A 181 -16.90 6.74 -26.95
N ARG A 182 -15.96 7.51 -27.52
CA ARG A 182 -15.44 8.75 -26.92
C ARG A 182 -16.57 9.75 -26.62
N ASP A 183 -17.51 9.90 -27.54
CA ASP A 183 -18.62 10.84 -27.40
C ASP A 183 -19.64 10.41 -26.33
N GLN A 184 -19.64 9.14 -25.90
CA GLN A 184 -20.46 8.63 -24.80
C GLN A 184 -19.86 8.86 -23.41
N ILE A 185 -18.57 9.20 -23.30
CA ILE A 185 -17.84 9.27 -22.02
C ILE A 185 -18.55 10.17 -21.01
N ASP A 186 -18.92 11.39 -21.40
CA ASP A 186 -19.56 12.36 -20.49
C ASP A 186 -20.90 11.85 -19.98
N GLU A 187 -21.71 11.27 -20.87
CA GLU A 187 -23.02 10.73 -20.52
C GLU A 187 -22.88 9.57 -19.53
N MET A 188 -21.97 8.63 -19.80
CA MET A 188 -21.79 7.45 -18.97
C MET A 188 -21.19 7.80 -17.60
N PHE A 189 -20.19 8.68 -17.56
CA PHE A 189 -19.60 9.13 -16.29
C PHE A 189 -20.59 9.98 -15.50
N SER A 190 -21.41 10.79 -16.16
CA SER A 190 -22.50 11.52 -15.51
C SER A 190 -23.52 10.57 -14.89
N LYS A 191 -23.93 9.50 -15.58
CA LYS A 191 -24.87 8.49 -15.03
C LYS A 191 -24.30 7.82 -13.78
N ILE A 192 -23.04 7.40 -13.82
CA ILE A 192 -22.34 6.79 -12.67
C ILE A 192 -22.27 7.79 -11.49
N THR A 193 -21.90 9.03 -11.79
CA THR A 193 -21.78 10.09 -10.78
C THR A 193 -23.12 10.38 -10.10
N VAL A 194 -24.21 10.46 -10.89
CA VAL A 194 -25.57 10.67 -10.35
C VAL A 194 -26.00 9.53 -9.43
N ASP A 195 -25.70 8.28 -9.79
CA ASP A 195 -26.01 7.12 -8.94
C ASP A 195 -25.21 7.15 -7.62
N LEU A 196 -23.92 7.45 -7.69
CA LEU A 196 -23.07 7.61 -6.51
C LEU A 196 -23.53 8.77 -5.61
N GLU A 197 -23.95 9.90 -6.19
CA GLU A 197 -24.51 11.02 -5.45
C GLU A 197 -25.81 10.65 -4.72
N ALA A 198 -26.69 9.89 -5.37
CA ALA A 198 -27.93 9.41 -4.74
C ALA A 198 -27.64 8.48 -3.56
N LYS A 199 -26.68 7.56 -3.72
CA LYS A 199 -26.25 6.67 -2.63
C LYS A 199 -25.58 7.42 -1.48
N LEU A 200 -24.76 8.43 -1.79
CA LEU A 200 -24.21 9.35 -0.78
C LEU A 200 -25.33 10.10 -0.05
N ASP A 201 -26.34 10.62 -0.77
CA ASP A 201 -27.47 11.30 -0.13
C ASP A 201 -28.21 10.40 0.86
N ASP A 202 -28.44 9.13 0.50
CA ASP A 202 -29.10 8.17 1.37
C ASP A 202 -28.26 7.83 2.60
N LEU A 203 -26.94 7.67 2.44
CA LEU A 203 -26.00 7.47 3.55
C LEU A 203 -25.97 8.67 4.50
N LEU A 204 -25.97 9.89 3.96
CA LEU A 204 -25.95 11.11 4.77
C LEU A 204 -27.30 11.35 5.49
N LYS A 205 -28.43 10.91 4.93
CA LYS A 205 -29.74 11.02 5.61
C LYS A 205 -29.87 10.06 6.79
N GLN A 206 -29.37 8.82 6.67
CA GLN A 206 -29.47 7.80 7.73
C GLN A 206 -28.79 8.22 9.05
N GLN A 207 -27.76 9.07 9.02
CA GLN A 207 -27.16 9.61 10.24
C GLN A 207 -27.95 10.78 10.84
N ALA A 208 -28.56 11.64 10.00
CA ALA A 208 -29.37 12.76 10.48
C ALA A 208 -30.56 12.29 11.34
N ASP A 209 -31.21 11.20 10.93
CA ASP A 209 -32.33 10.59 11.66
C ASP A 209 -31.91 9.90 12.98
N ASN A 210 -30.66 9.44 13.08
CA ASN A 210 -30.11 8.78 14.27
C ASN A 210 -29.46 9.76 15.27
N SER A 211 -29.54 11.08 15.05
CA SER A 211 -28.78 12.09 15.82
C SER A 211 -29.58 12.90 16.85
N VAL A 212 -30.78 12.47 17.26
CA VAL A 212 -31.36 12.92 18.53
C VAL A 212 -30.63 12.19 19.67
N GLU A 213 -29.74 12.92 20.33
CA GLU A 213 -28.84 12.55 21.45
C GLU A 213 -27.48 11.92 21.08
N GLY A 214 -26.45 12.77 21.09
CA GLY A 214 -25.05 12.33 21.16
C GLY A 214 -24.07 13.41 20.70
N SER A 215 -23.69 14.32 21.60
CA SER A 215 -22.74 15.40 21.34
C SER A 215 -21.32 14.90 21.04
N SER A 216 -21.01 14.68 19.76
CA SER A 216 -19.70 14.21 19.26
C SER A 216 -18.67 15.34 19.09
N ARG A 217 -18.45 16.13 20.15
CA ARG A 217 -17.39 17.18 20.16
C ARG A 217 -16.51 17.25 21.40
N GLN A 218 -16.65 16.37 22.39
CA GLN A 218 -15.81 16.41 23.61
C GLN A 218 -15.16 15.09 24.03
N THR A 219 -15.44 13.96 23.37
CA THR A 219 -14.97 12.65 23.85
C THR A 219 -13.72 12.09 23.14
N LEU A 220 -13.16 12.76 22.12
CA LEU A 220 -12.04 12.21 21.33
C LEU A 220 -10.71 12.99 21.45
N MET A 221 -10.63 13.98 22.33
CA MET A 221 -9.40 14.78 22.52
C MET A 221 -8.82 14.75 23.94
N LYS A 222 -9.23 13.81 24.79
CA LYS A 222 -8.51 13.58 26.07
C LYS A 222 -8.71 12.16 26.62
N GLN A 223 -7.62 11.39 26.51
CA GLN A 223 -7.14 10.23 27.30
C GLN A 223 -6.65 9.15 26.31
N GLN A 224 -5.34 8.96 26.15
CA GLN A 224 -4.33 8.43 27.09
C GLN A 224 -4.41 6.92 27.22
N GLU A 225 -3.27 6.29 26.96
CA GLU A 225 -2.91 4.90 27.29
C GLU A 225 -3.82 3.86 26.63
N ALA A 226 -3.26 2.67 26.38
CA ALA A 226 -4.00 1.59 25.73
C ALA A 226 -5.36 1.39 26.40
N ASP A 227 -6.44 1.34 25.60
CA ASP A 227 -7.74 0.95 26.11
C ASP A 227 -7.73 -0.56 26.41
N PHE A 228 -7.27 -0.92 27.60
CA PHE A 228 -7.24 -2.30 28.10
C PHE A 228 -8.65 -2.91 28.28
N SER A 229 -9.73 -2.18 27.97
CA SER A 229 -11.11 -2.66 28.07
C SER A 229 -11.66 -3.27 26.78
N ALA A 230 -10.98 -3.09 25.64
CA ALA A 230 -11.34 -3.77 24.39
C ALA A 230 -10.94 -5.25 24.47
N SER A 231 -11.92 -6.14 24.65
CA SER A 231 -11.64 -7.59 24.58
C SER A 231 -11.27 -7.96 23.15
N SER A 232 -10.11 -8.60 22.95
CA SER A 232 -9.75 -9.17 21.65
C SER A 232 -10.90 -10.02 21.09
N PRO A 233 -11.19 -9.95 19.78
CA PRO A 233 -12.16 -10.83 19.14
C PRO A 233 -11.98 -12.28 19.58
N ARG A 234 -13.08 -12.97 19.90
CA ARG A 234 -13.07 -14.32 20.48
C ARG A 234 -12.31 -15.39 19.67
N HIS A 235 -11.96 -15.11 18.41
CA HIS A 235 -11.20 -16.00 17.52
C HIS A 235 -9.69 -15.77 17.52
N LEU A 236 -9.18 -14.64 18.03
CA LEU A 236 -7.75 -14.34 18.03
C LEU A 236 -7.03 -15.01 19.22
N PRO A 237 -5.73 -15.33 19.08
CA PRO A 237 -4.91 -15.79 20.21
C PRO A 237 -4.95 -14.77 21.35
N SER A 238 -5.09 -15.24 22.59
CA SER A 238 -4.93 -14.35 23.75
C SER A 238 -3.49 -13.83 23.84
N LEU A 239 -3.32 -12.59 24.27
CA LEU A 239 -2.00 -11.99 24.42
C LEU A 239 -1.18 -12.74 25.50
N PRO A 240 0.07 -13.14 25.21
CA PRO A 240 0.90 -13.83 26.18
C PRO A 240 1.28 -12.91 27.35
N GLN A 241 1.26 -13.46 28.57
CA GLN A 241 1.48 -12.70 29.80
C GLN A 241 2.92 -12.83 30.31
N SER A 242 3.64 -13.89 29.92
CA SER A 242 5.00 -14.18 30.38
C SER A 242 5.90 -14.70 29.25
N MET A 243 7.22 -14.52 29.38
CA MET A 243 8.20 -15.06 28.44
C MET A 243 8.12 -16.59 28.39
N ASP A 244 7.90 -17.25 29.53
CA ASP A 244 7.70 -18.71 29.60
C ASP A 244 6.47 -19.16 28.78
N GLU A 245 5.39 -18.38 28.80
CA GLU A 245 4.22 -18.65 27.97
C GLU A 245 4.54 -18.49 26.49
N VAL A 246 5.29 -17.47 26.09
CA VAL A 246 5.76 -17.29 24.71
C VAL A 246 6.57 -18.50 24.26
N MET A 247 7.56 -18.94 25.06
CA MET A 247 8.41 -20.08 24.72
C MET A 247 7.60 -21.38 24.59
N LYS A 248 6.67 -21.62 25.49
CA LYS A 248 5.78 -22.79 25.42
C LYS A 248 4.91 -22.77 24.16
N ARG A 249 4.33 -21.63 23.83
CA ARG A 249 3.49 -21.48 22.63
C ARG A 249 4.31 -21.66 21.35
N MET A 250 5.57 -21.18 21.32
CA MET A 250 6.49 -21.45 20.22
C MET A 250 6.73 -22.95 20.05
N ASP A 251 7.01 -23.69 21.12
CA ASP A 251 7.20 -25.14 21.05
C ASP A 251 5.95 -25.88 20.54
N ASP A 252 4.76 -25.43 20.97
CA ASP A 252 3.48 -25.97 20.48
C ASP A 252 3.28 -25.67 18.98
N ALA A 253 3.68 -24.49 18.51
CA ALA A 253 3.67 -24.14 17.08
C ALA A 253 4.66 -24.99 16.28
N THR A 254 5.86 -25.26 16.83
CA THR A 254 6.87 -26.15 16.23
C THR A 254 6.32 -27.52 15.93
N GLN A 255 5.62 -28.12 16.88
CA GLN A 255 5.03 -29.44 16.69
C GLN A 255 3.98 -29.43 15.57
N LYS A 256 3.19 -28.35 15.43
CA LYS A 256 2.19 -28.22 14.36
C LYS A 256 2.83 -28.08 12.98
N VAL A 257 3.84 -27.23 12.83
CA VAL A 257 4.56 -27.04 11.56
C VAL A 257 5.28 -28.33 11.14
N GLN A 258 6.01 -28.97 12.06
CA GLN A 258 6.68 -30.24 11.79
C GLN A 258 5.69 -31.34 11.38
N LYS A 259 4.54 -31.44 12.06
CA LYS A 259 3.48 -32.38 11.69
C LYS A 259 2.90 -32.08 10.31
N ALA A 260 2.67 -30.81 9.97
CA ALA A 260 2.16 -30.42 8.67
C ALA A 260 3.15 -30.78 7.55
N ARG A 261 4.44 -30.47 7.73
CA ARG A 261 5.51 -30.86 6.81
C ARG A 261 5.60 -32.39 6.64
N ALA A 262 5.61 -33.14 7.75
CA ALA A 262 5.73 -34.60 7.72
C ALA A 262 4.52 -35.31 7.06
N SER A 263 3.34 -34.70 7.14
CA SER A 263 2.11 -35.24 6.53
C SER A 263 1.77 -34.66 5.15
N GLY A 264 2.56 -33.71 4.65
CA GLY A 264 2.30 -33.03 3.38
C GLY A 264 1.04 -32.18 3.38
N THR A 265 0.52 -31.79 4.55
CA THR A 265 -0.64 -30.89 4.65
C THR A 265 -0.22 -29.43 4.56
N PRO A 266 -1.12 -28.50 4.20
CA PRO A 266 -0.81 -27.07 4.19
C PRO A 266 -0.22 -26.59 5.52
N LEU A 267 0.80 -25.73 5.43
CA LEU A 267 1.40 -25.09 6.60
C LEU A 267 0.40 -24.15 7.28
N PRO A 268 0.48 -23.98 8.62
CA PRO A 268 -0.33 -23.01 9.35
C PRO A 268 -0.26 -21.62 8.70
N GLN A 269 -1.38 -20.90 8.75
CA GLN A 269 -1.50 -19.53 8.25
C GLN A 269 -1.84 -18.60 9.40
N SER A 270 -1.60 -17.30 9.20
CA SER A 270 -1.99 -16.29 10.17
C SER A 270 -3.50 -16.34 10.43
N PRO A 271 -3.94 -16.35 11.70
CA PRO A 271 -5.37 -16.25 12.02
C PRO A 271 -5.91 -14.82 11.89
N TYR A 272 -5.03 -13.83 11.68
CA TYR A 272 -5.39 -12.42 11.63
C TYR A 272 -5.91 -12.05 10.24
N THR A 273 -7.18 -11.65 10.19
CA THR A 273 -7.76 -11.02 9.00
C THR A 273 -7.23 -9.58 8.85
N LEU A 274 -7.52 -8.93 7.72
CA LEU A 274 -7.19 -7.52 7.57
C LEU A 274 -7.94 -6.65 8.61
N ASP A 275 -9.20 -6.95 8.89
CA ASP A 275 -10.00 -6.23 9.88
C ASP A 275 -9.37 -6.34 11.27
N ASP A 276 -8.92 -7.54 11.68
CA ASP A 276 -8.24 -7.75 12.96
C ASP A 276 -6.96 -6.89 13.06
N LYS A 277 -6.18 -6.82 11.98
CA LYS A 277 -4.95 -6.02 11.94
C LYS A 277 -5.25 -4.53 12.06
N LEU A 278 -6.28 -4.04 11.38
CA LEU A 278 -6.71 -2.64 11.46
C LEU A 278 -7.22 -2.28 12.86
N GLU A 279 -7.97 -3.18 13.51
CA GLU A 279 -8.39 -2.99 14.90
C GLU A 279 -7.20 -2.87 15.86
N ILE A 280 -6.14 -3.67 15.67
CA ILE A 280 -4.90 -3.57 16.46
C ILE A 280 -4.19 -2.22 16.22
N VAL A 281 -4.11 -1.77 14.96
CA VAL A 281 -3.49 -0.48 14.61
C VAL A 281 -4.22 0.68 15.30
N GLU A 282 -5.56 0.65 15.26
CA GLU A 282 -6.45 1.65 15.87
C GLU A 282 -6.33 1.66 17.39
N ALA A 283 -6.41 0.48 18.03
CA ALA A 283 -6.25 0.32 19.47
C ALA A 283 -4.84 0.69 19.98
N GLY A 284 -3.83 0.62 19.12
CA GLY A 284 -2.44 0.79 19.47
C GLY A 284 -1.81 -0.49 20.02
N LEU A 285 -0.51 -0.43 20.33
CA LEU A 285 0.25 -1.60 20.78
C LEU A 285 -0.21 -2.05 22.18
N GLN A 286 -0.99 -3.13 22.24
CA GLN A 286 -1.41 -3.77 23.50
C GLN A 286 -0.51 -4.96 23.88
N GLU A 287 0.02 -5.69 22.90
CA GLU A 287 0.89 -6.82 23.15
C GLU A 287 2.31 -6.35 23.49
N LYS A 288 2.80 -6.71 24.68
CA LYS A 288 4.14 -6.32 25.13
C LYS A 288 5.27 -7.15 24.51
N TYR A 289 4.99 -8.36 24.02
CA TYR A 289 6.01 -9.20 23.40
C TYR A 289 6.09 -8.89 21.90
N ILE A 290 7.19 -8.24 21.52
CA ILE A 290 7.53 -7.96 20.13
C ILE A 290 8.69 -8.85 19.69
N VAL A 291 8.80 -9.09 18.39
CA VAL A 291 9.77 -10.02 17.83
C VAL A 291 10.52 -9.42 16.64
N ARG A 292 11.81 -9.75 16.55
CA ARG A 292 12.71 -9.34 15.47
C ARG A 292 13.52 -10.51 14.97
N VAL A 293 13.52 -10.77 13.67
CA VAL A 293 14.43 -11.74 13.06
C VAL A 293 15.73 -11.05 12.66
N ILE A 294 16.87 -11.66 13.01
CA ILE A 294 18.22 -11.22 12.61
C ILE A 294 19.04 -12.42 12.14
N LYS A 295 20.08 -12.19 11.33
CA LYS A 295 21.09 -13.24 11.07
C LYS A 295 21.86 -13.52 12.36
N THR A 296 22.17 -14.79 12.62
CA THR A 296 22.79 -15.24 13.87
C THR A 296 24.16 -14.60 14.14
N ASP A 297 24.90 -14.21 13.09
CA ASP A 297 26.16 -13.47 13.23
C ASP A 297 26.01 -12.13 13.97
N TYR A 298 24.82 -11.54 13.95
CA TYR A 298 24.50 -10.32 14.70
C TYR A 298 23.98 -10.60 16.12
N ALA A 299 23.64 -11.85 16.45
CA ALA A 299 23.01 -12.25 17.72
C ALA A 299 24.01 -12.53 18.86
N LYS A 300 25.27 -12.11 18.71
CA LYS A 300 26.32 -12.21 19.74
C LYS A 300 26.02 -11.33 20.96
N ASP A 301 26.62 -11.62 22.11
CA ASP A 301 26.41 -10.84 23.34
C ASP A 301 26.78 -9.36 23.19
N THR A 302 27.75 -9.07 22.30
CA THR A 302 28.19 -7.70 21.95
C THR A 302 27.37 -7.05 20.83
N GLY A 303 26.31 -7.71 20.36
CA GLY A 303 25.37 -7.16 19.39
C GLY A 303 24.31 -6.27 20.06
N ASN A 304 23.48 -5.63 19.24
CA ASN A 304 22.33 -4.83 19.67
C ASN A 304 21.06 -5.37 18.96
N ILE A 305 19.87 -4.99 19.45
CA ILE A 305 18.59 -5.38 18.81
C ILE A 305 18.51 -4.85 17.37
N GLY A 306 18.85 -3.58 17.19
CA GLY A 306 18.87 -2.87 15.92
C GLY A 306 20.26 -2.33 15.61
N TRP A 307 20.42 -1.80 14.39
CA TRP A 307 21.64 -1.09 14.03
C TRP A 307 21.72 0.21 14.86
N VAL A 308 22.89 0.42 15.49
CA VAL A 308 23.18 1.65 16.24
C VAL A 308 23.81 2.66 15.30
N ASN A 309 23.14 3.79 15.13
CA ASN A 309 23.63 4.88 14.33
C ASN A 309 24.87 5.51 15.01
N PRO A 310 26.04 5.58 14.35
CA PRO A 310 27.28 6.05 14.96
C PRO A 310 27.26 7.54 15.31
N ASP A 311 26.49 8.34 14.57
CA ASP A 311 26.42 9.79 14.76
C ASP A 311 25.51 10.18 15.92
N THR A 312 24.43 9.43 16.12
CA THR A 312 23.42 9.72 17.16
C THR A 312 23.53 8.81 18.37
N SER A 313 24.26 7.69 18.27
CA SER A 313 24.29 6.59 19.24
C SER A 313 22.91 5.99 19.56
N ARG A 314 21.91 6.21 18.69
CA ARG A 314 20.54 5.69 18.82
C ARG A 314 20.36 4.46 17.94
N SER A 315 19.40 3.62 18.30
CA SER A 315 19.01 2.45 17.50
C SER A 315 17.53 2.55 17.16
N ASN A 316 17.23 2.34 15.88
CA ASN A 316 15.86 2.22 15.40
C ASN A 316 15.66 0.82 14.85
N TYR A 317 14.56 0.19 15.22
CA TYR A 317 14.29 -1.14 14.72
C TYR A 317 12.80 -1.40 14.54
N TRP A 318 12.51 -2.05 13.42
CA TRP A 318 11.21 -2.56 13.05
C TRP A 318 11.05 -3.99 13.56
N THR A 319 9.86 -4.27 14.08
CA THR A 319 9.45 -5.51 14.71
C THR A 319 7.98 -5.78 14.38
N THR A 320 7.47 -6.90 14.85
CA THR A 320 6.04 -7.21 14.89
C THR A 320 5.70 -7.77 16.26
N THR A 321 4.43 -8.03 16.55
CA THR A 321 4.03 -8.69 17.79
C THR A 321 4.20 -10.21 17.68
N TYR A 322 4.47 -10.89 18.79
CA TYR A 322 4.69 -12.33 18.79
C TYR A 322 3.47 -13.10 18.23
N THR A 323 2.25 -12.78 18.69
CA THR A 323 1.05 -13.51 18.25
C THR A 323 0.81 -13.47 16.74
N GLN A 324 1.23 -12.41 16.07
CA GLN A 324 1.14 -12.32 14.61
C GLN A 324 2.10 -13.26 13.88
N LEU A 325 3.22 -13.64 14.49
CA LEU A 325 4.17 -14.62 13.94
C LEU A 325 4.03 -16.02 14.56
N GLU A 326 3.19 -16.20 15.57
CA GLU A 326 3.05 -17.47 16.30
C GLU A 326 2.78 -18.67 15.36
N TYR A 327 2.04 -18.46 14.27
CA TYR A 327 1.75 -19.52 13.29
C TYR A 327 2.99 -19.98 12.49
N ALA A 328 3.98 -19.10 12.33
CA ALA A 328 5.20 -19.34 11.56
C ALA A 328 6.25 -20.12 12.35
N ASP A 329 6.01 -20.37 13.65
CA ASP A 329 6.92 -21.16 14.51
C ASP A 329 8.35 -20.56 14.51
N LYS A 330 9.38 -21.37 14.78
CA LYS A 330 10.81 -21.16 14.63
C LYS A 330 11.29 -21.43 13.19
N ASP A 331 10.42 -21.39 12.19
CA ASP A 331 10.78 -21.61 10.78
C ASP A 331 11.31 -20.31 10.16
N ALA A 332 12.60 -20.28 9.81
CA ALA A 332 13.26 -19.08 9.32
C ALA A 332 12.66 -18.57 8.00
N GLU A 333 12.24 -19.45 7.10
CA GLU A 333 11.65 -19.08 5.82
C GLU A 333 10.25 -18.49 6.01
N LEU A 334 9.41 -19.15 6.82
CA LEU A 334 8.06 -18.67 7.09
C LEU A 334 8.06 -17.32 7.82
N ILE A 335 8.93 -17.16 8.82
CA ILE A 335 9.10 -15.87 9.52
C ILE A 335 9.58 -14.81 8.53
N ALA A 336 10.62 -15.10 7.73
CA ALA A 336 11.17 -14.14 6.80
C ALA A 336 10.12 -13.66 5.78
N LYS A 337 9.33 -14.59 5.26
CA LYS A 337 8.21 -14.29 4.37
C LYS A 337 7.14 -13.43 5.05
N ALA A 338 6.76 -13.75 6.29
CA ALA A 338 5.73 -13.04 7.02
C ALA A 338 6.11 -11.59 7.34
N VAL A 339 7.38 -11.34 7.69
CA VAL A 339 7.89 -9.98 7.98
C VAL A 339 8.38 -9.23 6.73
N GLY A 340 8.30 -9.84 5.54
CA GLY A 340 8.69 -9.22 4.28
C GLY A 340 10.21 -9.03 4.09
N THR A 341 11.06 -9.86 4.71
CA THR A 341 12.52 -9.81 4.52
C THR A 341 13.00 -10.87 3.53
N THR A 342 14.10 -10.59 2.82
CA THR A 342 14.76 -11.58 1.96
C THR A 342 15.32 -12.73 2.80
N TYR A 343 14.88 -13.96 2.49
CA TYR A 343 15.40 -15.19 3.07
C TYR A 343 16.63 -15.68 2.31
N ASP A 344 17.70 -16.00 3.05
CA ASP A 344 18.92 -16.62 2.53
C ASP A 344 19.05 -18.02 3.15
N PRO A 345 18.80 -19.10 2.39
CA PRO A 345 18.82 -20.46 2.94
C PRO A 345 20.21 -20.93 3.39
N LYS A 346 21.27 -20.15 3.15
CA LYS A 346 22.64 -20.44 3.59
C LYS A 346 23.01 -19.73 4.89
N ALA A 347 22.14 -18.88 5.41
CA ALA A 347 22.38 -18.15 6.65
C ALA A 347 21.62 -18.78 7.81
N ASP A 348 22.22 -18.73 8.99
CA ASP A 348 21.53 -19.02 10.25
C ASP A 348 20.81 -17.76 10.75
N TYR A 349 19.64 -17.97 11.36
CA TYR A 349 18.80 -16.89 11.87
C TYR A 349 18.47 -17.07 13.35
N THR A 350 18.29 -15.93 14.01
CA THR A 350 17.89 -15.84 15.41
C THR A 350 16.70 -14.89 15.52
N LEU A 351 15.67 -15.33 16.23
CA LEU A 351 14.55 -14.50 16.62
C LEU A 351 14.82 -13.91 18.00
N LEU A 352 14.79 -12.59 18.08
CA LEU A 352 14.78 -11.87 19.34
C LEU A 352 13.33 -11.76 19.79
N VAL A 353 12.99 -12.34 20.94
CA VAL A 353 11.71 -12.13 21.62
C VAL A 353 11.93 -11.09 22.71
N ILE A 354 11.28 -9.94 22.61
CA ILE A 354 11.56 -8.76 23.43
C ILE A 354 10.31 -8.41 24.23
N ASP A 355 10.45 -8.26 25.55
CA ASP A 355 9.43 -7.64 26.40
C ASP A 355 9.59 -6.11 26.29
N ALA A 356 8.76 -5.48 25.47
CA ALA A 356 8.81 -4.05 25.19
C ALA A 356 8.56 -3.19 26.44
N GLU A 357 7.79 -3.67 27.41
CA GLU A 357 7.58 -2.97 28.68
C GLU A 357 8.82 -3.04 29.57
N ALA A 358 9.48 -4.20 29.63
CA ALA A 358 10.75 -4.34 30.35
C ALA A 358 11.84 -3.48 29.71
N ALA A 359 11.91 -3.48 28.37
CA ALA A 359 12.83 -2.64 27.60
C ALA A 359 12.62 -1.14 27.91
N ALA A 360 11.37 -0.66 27.91
CA ALA A 360 11.03 0.73 28.23
C ALA A 360 11.30 1.10 29.70
N LYS A 361 11.27 0.15 30.64
CA LYS A 361 11.61 0.40 32.05
C LYS A 361 13.12 0.53 32.28
N GLN A 362 13.93 -0.19 31.51
CA GLN A 362 15.38 -0.25 31.67
C GLN A 362 16.13 0.77 30.79
N GLY A 363 15.57 1.10 29.62
CA GLY A 363 16.14 2.00 28.63
C GLY A 363 15.32 3.26 28.39
N ASP A 364 15.78 4.08 27.45
CA ASP A 364 15.01 5.19 26.90
C ASP A 364 14.46 4.74 25.54
N ILE A 365 13.46 3.84 25.61
CA ILE A 365 12.88 3.15 24.47
C ILE A 365 11.41 3.52 24.36
N THR A 366 10.99 3.92 23.16
CA THR A 366 9.59 4.09 22.81
C THR A 366 9.23 3.13 21.70
N THR A 367 8.25 2.26 21.95
CA THR A 367 7.71 1.32 20.95
C THR A 367 6.28 1.70 20.59
N ILE A 368 5.99 1.80 19.30
CA ILE A 368 4.70 2.18 18.74
C ILE A 368 4.37 1.34 17.52
N ILE A 369 3.09 1.28 17.12
CA ILE A 369 2.73 0.85 15.77
C ILE A 369 2.95 2.06 14.83
N PRO A 370 3.80 1.96 13.80
CA PRO A 370 4.29 3.10 13.01
C PRO A 370 3.29 3.53 11.94
N THR A 371 2.47 4.53 12.28
CA THR A 371 1.63 5.24 11.30
C THR A 371 2.28 6.55 10.86
N TYR A 372 1.79 7.14 9.77
CA TYR A 372 2.19 8.47 9.33
C TYR A 372 2.15 9.50 10.46
N ASP A 373 1.07 9.49 11.25
CA ASP A 373 0.85 10.36 12.40
C ASP A 373 1.90 10.18 13.47
N ARG A 374 2.21 8.93 13.80
CA ARG A 374 3.07 8.62 14.95
C ARG A 374 4.54 8.87 14.60
N ILE A 375 4.99 8.44 13.43
CA ILE A 375 6.35 8.73 12.95
C ILE A 375 6.50 10.22 12.63
N GLY A 376 5.54 10.84 11.93
CA GLY A 376 5.57 12.26 11.61
C GLY A 376 5.49 13.15 12.86
N GLY A 377 4.70 12.76 13.86
CA GLY A 377 4.65 13.43 15.15
C GLY A 377 5.98 13.35 15.91
N MET A 378 6.64 12.19 15.87
CA MET A 378 7.98 12.01 16.45
C MET A 378 9.05 12.81 15.70
N ALA A 379 9.01 12.81 14.37
CA ALA A 379 9.90 13.61 13.54
C ALA A 379 9.73 15.11 13.87
N LYS A 380 8.50 15.61 13.95
CA LYS A 380 8.23 17.02 14.32
C LYS A 380 8.68 17.40 15.72
N SER A 381 8.71 16.46 16.67
CA SER A 381 9.12 16.75 18.04
C SER A 381 10.63 16.73 18.24
N GLU A 382 11.37 15.97 17.42
CA GLU A 382 12.82 15.79 17.57
C GLU A 382 13.67 16.47 16.48
N MET A 383 13.16 16.59 15.25
CA MET A 383 13.86 17.26 14.15
C MET A 383 13.61 18.76 14.21
N THR A 384 14.67 19.52 14.48
CA THR A 384 14.63 21.00 14.53
C THR A 384 15.10 21.64 13.22
N ASP A 385 15.69 20.82 12.34
CA ASP A 385 16.32 21.18 11.07
C ASP A 385 15.39 21.08 9.85
N VAL A 386 14.17 20.57 10.03
CA VAL A 386 13.17 20.40 8.97
C VAL A 386 11.89 21.11 9.39
N ASP A 387 11.29 21.86 8.46
CA ASP A 387 10.02 22.53 8.68
C ASP A 387 8.91 21.49 8.98
N PRO A 388 8.22 21.59 10.14
CA PRO A 388 7.09 20.71 10.46
C PRO A 388 6.01 20.64 9.37
N HIS A 389 5.81 21.72 8.60
CA HIS A 389 4.86 21.72 7.49
C HIS A 389 5.29 20.80 6.34
N LEU A 390 6.60 20.73 6.05
CA LEU A 390 7.12 19.77 5.08
C LEU A 390 6.93 18.34 5.58
N ILE A 391 7.13 18.08 6.88
CA ILE A 391 6.89 16.77 7.49
C ILE A 391 5.42 16.35 7.29
N ASP A 392 4.47 17.27 7.51
CA ASP A 392 3.05 17.01 7.29
C ASP A 392 2.71 16.72 5.81
N GLN A 393 3.46 17.30 4.86
CA GLN A 393 3.27 17.05 3.43
C GLN A 393 3.89 15.73 2.96
N VAL A 394 4.98 15.26 3.59
CA VAL A 394 5.70 14.06 3.15
C VAL A 394 5.35 12.79 3.94
N MET A 395 4.66 12.94 5.07
CA MET A 395 4.17 11.82 5.88
C MET A 395 2.72 11.54 5.53
N THR A 396 2.47 11.20 4.27
CA THR A 396 1.15 10.85 3.74
C THR A 396 1.27 9.70 2.73
N PRO A 397 0.18 8.95 2.47
CA PRO A 397 0.18 7.92 1.43
C PRO A 397 0.65 8.48 0.07
N GLU A 398 0.15 9.66 -0.28
CA GLU A 398 0.42 10.30 -1.57
C GLU A 398 1.90 10.55 -1.81
N TYR A 399 2.59 11.06 -0.78
CA TYR A 399 4.00 11.35 -0.90
C TYR A 399 4.86 10.10 -0.78
N SER A 400 4.42 9.06 -0.06
CA SER A 400 5.13 7.78 -0.02
C SER A 400 5.22 7.12 -1.40
N ASP A 401 4.15 7.16 -2.20
CA ASP A 401 4.17 6.65 -3.57
C ASP A 401 5.16 7.43 -4.45
N ARG A 402 5.11 8.77 -4.36
CA ARG A 402 6.03 9.66 -5.07
C ARG A 402 7.49 9.43 -4.64
N TYR A 403 7.71 9.24 -3.34
CA TYR A 403 9.03 8.99 -2.78
C TYR A 403 9.57 7.65 -3.25
N ALA A 404 8.75 6.59 -3.28
CA ALA A 404 9.16 5.28 -3.76
C ALA A 404 9.59 5.33 -5.24
N GLU A 405 8.83 6.01 -6.10
CA GLU A 405 9.17 6.23 -7.51
C GLU A 405 10.52 6.96 -7.66
N LEU A 406 10.73 8.05 -6.91
CA LEU A 406 11.97 8.82 -6.93
C LEU A 406 13.16 8.01 -6.38
N PHE A 407 12.92 7.23 -5.33
CA PHE A 407 13.91 6.36 -4.70
C PHE A 407 14.38 5.27 -5.67
N ASP A 408 13.46 4.60 -6.37
CA ASP A 408 13.81 3.59 -7.37
C ASP A 408 14.55 4.18 -8.58
N LYS A 409 14.13 5.38 -9.05
CA LYS A 409 14.84 6.12 -10.10
C LYS A 409 16.27 6.51 -9.66
N ALA A 410 16.46 6.89 -8.40
CA ALA A 410 17.77 7.18 -7.84
C ALA A 410 18.64 5.91 -7.73
N ARG A 411 18.07 4.82 -7.19
CA ARG A 411 18.72 3.51 -7.07
C ARG A 411 19.18 2.97 -8.43
N ALA A 412 18.33 3.04 -9.46
CA ALA A 412 18.68 2.62 -10.82
C ALA A 412 19.86 3.41 -11.41
N LYS A 413 20.02 4.67 -11.00
CA LYS A 413 21.13 5.56 -11.39
C LYS A 413 22.32 5.50 -10.41
N LYS A 414 22.26 4.69 -9.36
CA LYS A 414 23.25 4.60 -8.28
C LYS A 414 23.52 5.95 -7.60
N VAL A 415 22.46 6.74 -7.44
CA VAL A 415 22.48 8.01 -6.71
C VAL A 415 22.17 7.73 -5.24
N ASP A 416 22.99 8.25 -4.34
CA ASP A 416 22.69 8.27 -2.91
C ASP A 416 21.88 9.52 -2.57
N LEU A 417 20.61 9.34 -2.23
CA LEU A 417 19.72 10.44 -1.86
C LEU A 417 20.08 11.04 -0.48
N SER A 418 20.80 10.30 0.37
CA SER A 418 21.25 10.79 1.68
C SER A 418 22.35 11.86 1.52
N GLU A 419 23.04 11.87 0.37
CA GLU A 419 24.09 12.84 0.05
C GLU A 419 23.48 14.09 -0.61
N ALA A 420 23.57 15.23 0.10
CA ALA A 420 22.84 16.45 -0.27
C ALA A 420 23.15 16.96 -1.69
N ASP A 421 24.38 16.83 -2.15
CA ASP A 421 24.79 17.24 -3.49
C ASP A 421 24.30 16.28 -4.58
N GLU A 422 24.22 14.98 -4.27
CA GLU A 422 23.66 13.98 -5.16
C GLU A 422 22.16 14.13 -5.29
N LEU A 423 21.43 14.30 -4.18
CA LEU A 423 20.01 14.60 -4.17
C LEU A 423 19.71 15.83 -5.03
N LYS A 424 20.42 16.95 -4.83
CA LYS A 424 20.19 18.18 -5.64
C LYS A 424 20.40 17.95 -7.14
N ARG A 425 21.46 17.23 -7.52
CA ARG A 425 21.72 16.88 -8.93
C ARG A 425 20.63 15.96 -9.48
N PHE A 426 20.20 14.99 -8.69
CA PHE A 426 19.14 14.07 -9.03
C PHE A 426 17.81 14.80 -9.22
N SER A 427 17.38 15.64 -8.27
CA SER A 427 16.16 16.45 -8.35
C SER A 427 16.13 17.29 -9.63
N LYS A 428 17.25 17.96 -9.95
CA LYS A 428 17.38 18.71 -11.21
C LYS A 428 17.26 17.81 -12.44
N SER A 429 17.85 16.62 -12.42
CA SER A 429 17.75 15.65 -13.52
C SER A 429 16.34 15.08 -13.70
N GLN A 430 15.54 15.07 -12.64
CA GLN A 430 14.13 14.64 -12.66
C GLN A 430 13.16 15.78 -12.98
N GLY A 431 13.67 16.99 -13.20
CA GLY A 431 12.85 18.17 -13.47
C GLY A 431 12.02 18.63 -12.27
N LEU A 432 12.42 18.28 -11.04
CA LEU A 432 11.71 18.69 -9.83
C LEU A 432 11.80 20.20 -9.63
N SER A 433 10.71 20.80 -9.17
CA SER A 433 10.70 22.19 -8.72
C SER A 433 11.56 22.36 -7.45
N PRO A 434 11.90 23.60 -7.06
CA PRO A 434 12.54 23.85 -5.77
C PRO A 434 11.72 23.31 -4.58
N ASP A 435 10.40 23.46 -4.62
CA ASP A 435 9.50 22.99 -3.55
C ASP A 435 9.48 21.46 -3.50
N ASP A 436 9.36 20.78 -4.65
CA ASP A 436 9.43 19.32 -4.73
C ASP A 436 10.79 18.77 -4.27
N THR A 437 11.86 19.54 -4.48
CA THR A 437 13.21 19.19 -4.02
C THR A 437 13.30 19.24 -2.49
N GLU A 438 12.70 20.25 -1.86
CA GLU A 438 12.65 20.34 -0.40
C GLU A 438 11.74 19.26 0.21
N LEU A 439 10.66 18.87 -0.47
CA LEU A 439 9.86 17.71 -0.06
C LEU A 439 10.67 16.41 -0.14
N LEU A 440 11.41 16.17 -1.24
CA LEU A 440 12.20 14.95 -1.39
C LEU A 440 13.26 14.86 -0.29
N LYS A 441 13.92 15.99 -0.03
CA LYS A 441 14.89 16.13 1.05
C LYS A 441 14.25 15.90 2.42
N ALA A 442 13.10 16.50 2.72
CA ALA A 442 12.41 16.30 4.00
C ALA A 442 12.07 14.82 4.21
N ARG A 443 11.53 14.14 3.19
CA ARG A 443 11.22 12.71 3.27
C ARG A 443 12.45 11.84 3.42
N GLN A 444 13.52 12.12 2.67
CA GLN A 444 14.78 11.39 2.79
C GLN A 444 15.37 11.53 4.19
N VAL A 445 15.37 12.72 4.79
CA VAL A 445 15.85 12.90 6.16
C VAL A 445 15.03 12.08 7.16
N ILE A 446 13.71 11.98 6.96
CA ILE A 446 12.85 11.11 7.81
C ILE A 446 13.21 9.64 7.58
N ASN A 447 13.46 9.21 6.35
CA ASN A 447 13.94 7.85 6.06
C ASN A 447 15.27 7.57 6.77
N ASP A 448 16.26 8.46 6.66
CA ASP A 448 17.57 8.28 7.26
C ASP A 448 17.49 8.23 8.80
N LYS A 449 16.64 9.07 9.40
CA LYS A 449 16.51 9.19 10.86
C LYS A 449 15.53 8.21 11.50
N TYR A 450 14.50 7.73 10.78
CA TYR A 450 13.40 6.92 11.33
C TYR A 450 13.11 5.64 10.55
N GLY A 451 13.74 5.42 9.39
CA GLY A 451 13.55 4.22 8.57
C GLY A 451 12.22 4.20 7.80
N ALA A 452 11.58 5.35 7.58
CA ALA A 452 10.39 5.47 6.74
C ALA A 452 10.77 5.41 5.24
N ASN A 453 11.19 4.22 4.81
CA ASN A 453 11.76 3.96 3.49
C ASN A 453 10.70 3.96 2.36
N GLU A 454 11.09 3.50 1.16
CA GLU A 454 10.23 3.40 -0.02
C GLU A 454 9.09 2.37 0.14
N GLN A 455 9.19 1.47 1.11
CA GLN A 455 8.19 0.44 1.40
C GLN A 455 7.25 0.84 2.55
N PHE A 456 7.52 1.96 3.22
CA PHE A 456 6.74 2.41 4.37
C PHE A 456 5.34 2.90 3.95
N LEU A 457 4.33 2.10 4.28
CA LEU A 457 2.93 2.39 3.96
C LEU A 457 2.28 3.38 4.95
N GLY A 458 2.86 3.58 6.13
CA GLY A 458 2.35 4.50 7.15
C GLY A 458 0.96 4.19 7.71
N ILE A 459 0.47 2.97 7.48
CA ILE A 459 -0.78 2.42 8.04
C ILE A 459 -0.52 1.45 9.20
N GLY A 460 0.73 1.29 9.63
CA GLY A 460 1.11 0.35 10.69
C GLY A 460 1.08 -1.12 10.29
N ILE A 461 1.00 -1.43 8.99
CA ILE A 461 1.03 -2.79 8.44
C ILE A 461 2.12 -2.85 7.36
N THR A 462 2.90 -3.92 7.33
CA THR A 462 3.96 -4.12 6.33
C THR A 462 3.37 -4.21 4.92
N LYS A 463 4.11 -3.72 3.92
CA LYS A 463 3.85 -4.09 2.53
C LYS A 463 4.24 -5.55 2.33
N ASP A 464 3.38 -6.36 1.71
CA ASP A 464 3.75 -7.72 1.33
C ASP A 464 4.66 -7.66 0.10
N VAL A 465 5.94 -7.92 0.28
CA VAL A 465 6.90 -7.92 -0.83
C VAL A 465 6.67 -9.06 -1.83
N ASN A 466 5.85 -10.05 -1.50
CA ASN A 466 5.51 -11.18 -2.38
C ASN A 466 4.21 -10.93 -3.17
N SER A 467 3.47 -9.87 -2.84
CA SER A 467 2.21 -9.53 -3.48
C SER A 467 2.17 -8.01 -3.71
N PRO A 468 2.19 -7.52 -4.98
CA PRO A 468 2.31 -6.10 -5.29
C PRO A 468 1.35 -5.17 -4.52
N ASP A 469 0.14 -5.64 -4.24
CA ASP A 469 -0.92 -4.95 -3.49
C ASP A 469 -1.23 -5.59 -2.12
N GLY A 470 -0.41 -6.55 -1.69
CA GLY A 470 -0.64 -7.30 -0.47
C GLY A 470 -0.26 -6.52 0.79
N LEU A 471 -1.03 -6.73 1.84
CA LEU A 471 -0.74 -6.24 3.18
C LEU A 471 -0.28 -7.41 4.05
N GLY A 472 0.88 -7.22 4.68
CA GLY A 472 1.50 -8.21 5.56
C GLY A 472 0.97 -8.13 6.99
N ILE A 473 1.87 -7.97 7.95
CA ILE A 473 1.57 -8.02 9.40
C ILE A 473 1.60 -6.61 10.00
N VAL A 474 0.91 -6.40 11.14
CA VAL A 474 1.01 -5.14 11.90
C VAL A 474 2.45 -4.97 12.38
N GLU A 475 3.02 -3.82 12.03
CA GLU A 475 4.37 -3.43 12.37
C GLU A 475 4.42 -2.82 13.77
N THR A 476 5.58 -2.94 14.39
CA THR A 476 5.98 -2.13 15.53
C THR A 476 7.33 -1.49 15.21
N TYR A 477 7.51 -0.27 15.68
CA TYR A 477 8.71 0.51 15.53
C TYR A 477 9.19 0.91 16.92
N SER A 478 10.48 0.69 17.19
CA SER A 478 11.11 1.13 18.42
C SER A 478 12.20 2.14 18.13
N LEU A 479 12.12 3.28 18.82
CA LEU A 479 13.20 4.26 18.94
C LEU A 479 13.89 4.03 20.29
N ASP A 480 15.12 3.55 20.25
CA ASP A 480 15.96 3.30 21.42
C ASP A 480 17.10 4.33 21.49
N LYS A 481 17.00 5.25 22.45
CA LYS A 481 17.98 6.32 22.65
C LYS A 481 19.18 5.87 23.47
N LYS A 482 19.13 4.67 24.06
CA LYS A 482 20.21 4.12 24.88
C LYS A 482 20.33 2.60 24.65
N PRO A 483 20.77 2.19 23.45
CA PRO A 483 20.78 0.78 23.08
C PRO A 483 21.68 -0.06 23.97
N GLY A 484 21.08 -1.10 24.56
CA GLY A 484 21.77 -2.12 25.33
C GLY A 484 22.39 -3.20 24.45
N LEU A 485 23.40 -3.90 24.98
CA LEU A 485 23.97 -5.08 24.35
C LEU A 485 23.05 -6.29 24.57
N LEU A 486 22.94 -7.18 23.59
CA LEU A 486 22.04 -8.34 23.65
C LEU A 486 22.31 -9.22 24.87
N GLY A 487 23.58 -9.44 25.24
CA GLY A 487 23.93 -10.25 26.41
C GLY A 487 23.45 -9.62 27.73
N ASP A 488 23.58 -8.31 27.88
CA ASP A 488 23.15 -7.59 29.09
C ASP A 488 21.63 -7.54 29.19
N LEU A 489 20.95 -7.33 28.05
CA LEU A 489 19.49 -7.30 27.98
C LEU A 489 18.89 -8.68 28.29
N GLU A 490 19.51 -9.76 27.81
CA GLU A 490 19.07 -11.13 28.12
C GLU A 490 19.27 -11.48 29.60
N GLN A 491 20.42 -11.11 30.19
CA GLN A 491 20.67 -11.28 31.64
C GLN A 491 19.68 -10.49 32.50
N ALA A 492 19.23 -9.34 32.03
CA ALA A 492 18.23 -8.51 32.69
C ALA A 492 16.78 -8.98 32.45
N GLY A 493 16.56 -10.02 31.63
CA GLY A 493 15.24 -10.55 31.31
C GLY A 493 14.41 -9.67 30.37
N VAL A 494 15.04 -8.75 29.64
CA VAL A 494 14.37 -7.89 28.65
C VAL A 494 14.06 -8.62 27.36
N LEU A 495 14.92 -9.57 26.97
CA LEU A 495 14.74 -10.35 25.75
C LEU A 495 15.23 -11.78 25.93
N THR A 496 14.81 -12.65 25.02
CA THR A 496 15.34 -14.00 24.84
C THR A 496 15.72 -14.21 23.38
N ARG A 497 16.90 -14.79 23.13
CA ARG A 497 17.33 -15.22 21.80
C ARG A 497 16.85 -16.64 21.51
N VAL A 498 16.16 -16.83 20.39
CA VAL A 498 15.67 -18.14 19.93
C VAL A 498 16.31 -18.47 18.58
N GLY A 499 17.06 -19.58 18.49
CA GLY A 499 17.58 -20.06 17.22
C GLY A 499 16.45 -20.54 16.30
N LEU A 500 16.50 -20.15 15.04
CA LEU A 500 15.52 -20.56 14.02
C LEU A 500 16.03 -21.77 13.24
N THR A 501 15.09 -22.57 12.75
CA THR A 501 15.34 -23.74 11.91
C THR A 501 15.19 -23.36 10.44
N SER A 502 16.17 -23.71 9.63
CA SER A 502 16.10 -23.67 8.17
C SER A 502 15.82 -25.08 7.64
N TYR A 503 14.87 -25.23 6.71
CA TYR A 503 14.43 -26.52 6.18
C TYR A 503 14.94 -26.80 4.77
#